data_AF-M1EBF5-F1
#
_entry.id   AF-M1EBF5-F1
#
_cell.length_a   1.000
_cell.length_b   1.000
_cell.length_c   1.000
_cell.angle_alpha   90.00
_cell.angle_beta   90.00
_cell.angle_gamma   90.00
#
_symmetry.space_group_name_H-M   'P 1'
#
loop_
_entity.id
_entity.type
_entity.pdbx_description
1 polymer ?
#
loop_
_entity_poly.entity_id
_entity_poly.type
_entity_poly.pdbx_seq_one_letter_code
_entity_poly.pdbx_strand_id
1 'polypeptide(L)'
;WIYKKYPNMFKKIKGIVEESVTGVHRLYQLSKAGKLCVPAMNVNDSVTKQKFDNLYCCRESILDGLKRTTDMMFGGKQVVVCGYGEVGKGCCAALKAMGSIVYVTEIDP
;
A
#
# COMPACT_ATOMS: atom_id res chain seq x y z
N TRP A 1 -14.36 -10.68 2.79
CA TRP A 1 -15.00 -11.74 1.98
C TRP A 1 -15.37 -12.96 2.83
N ILE A 2 -14.44 -13.57 3.58
CA ILE A 2 -14.71 -14.71 4.48
C ILE A 2 -15.76 -14.38 5.55
N TYR A 3 -15.64 -13.23 6.22
CA TYR A 3 -16.62 -12.74 7.19
C TYR A 3 -18.08 -12.76 6.70
N LYS A 4 -18.31 -12.38 5.43
CA LYS A 4 -19.67 -12.33 4.84
C LYS A 4 -20.12 -13.69 4.29
N LYS A 5 -19.23 -14.42 3.61
CA LYS A 5 -19.58 -15.63 2.85
C LYS A 5 -19.52 -16.91 3.69
N TYR A 6 -18.67 -16.95 4.71
CA TYR A 6 -18.43 -18.13 5.54
C TYR A 6 -18.33 -17.76 7.04
N PRO A 7 -19.40 -17.24 7.64
CA PRO A 7 -19.38 -16.76 9.03
C PRO A 7 -19.04 -17.86 10.05
N ASN A 8 -19.47 -19.10 9.79
CA ASN A 8 -19.15 -20.24 10.66
C ASN A 8 -17.66 -20.60 10.64
N MET A 9 -16.99 -20.43 9.50
CA MET A 9 -15.55 -20.62 9.38
C MET A 9 -14.80 -19.44 10.01
N PHE A 10 -15.30 -18.22 9.84
CA PHE A 10 -14.72 -17.03 10.44
C PHE A 10 -14.73 -17.03 11.97
N LYS A 11 -15.69 -17.71 12.61
CA LYS A 11 -15.67 -17.91 14.07
C LYS A 11 -14.63 -18.93 14.54
N LYS A 12 -14.10 -19.76 13.63
CA LYS A 12 -13.11 -20.81 13.94
C LYS A 12 -11.66 -20.36 13.71
N ILE A 13 -11.43 -19.22 13.04
CA ILE A 13 -10.07 -18.69 12.87
C ILE A 13 -9.58 -18.07 14.18
N LYS A 14 -8.30 -18.25 14.50
CA LYS A 14 -7.72 -17.76 15.77
C LYS A 14 -7.43 -16.25 15.75
N GLY A 15 -7.22 -15.69 14.58
CA GLY A 15 -6.93 -14.27 14.41
C GLY A 15 -6.62 -13.92 12.96
N ILE A 16 -6.39 -12.63 12.72
CA ILE A 16 -6.04 -12.06 11.43
C ILE A 16 -4.71 -11.34 11.57
N VAL A 17 -3.80 -11.53 10.62
CA VAL A 17 -2.56 -10.76 10.51
C VAL A 17 -2.68 -9.99 9.21
N GLU A 18 -2.79 -8.67 9.29
CA GLU A 18 -3.06 -7.83 8.13
C GLU A 18 -1.86 -6.95 7.79
N GLU A 19 -1.46 -7.04 6.53
CA GLU A 19 -0.23 -6.48 6.01
C GLU A 19 -0.42 -5.11 5.35
N SER A 20 -1.63 -4.82 4.87
CA SER A 20 -1.89 -3.64 4.03
C SER A 20 -2.60 -2.52 4.78
N VAL A 21 -2.26 -1.26 4.47
CA VAL A 21 -2.94 -0.06 4.99
C VAL A 21 -4.47 -0.16 4.80
N THR A 22 -4.90 -0.55 3.60
CA THR A 22 -6.32 -0.66 3.26
C THR A 22 -7.02 -1.77 4.05
N GLY A 23 -6.35 -2.91 4.23
CA GLY A 23 -6.88 -4.00 5.04
C GLY A 23 -7.00 -3.61 6.52
N VAL A 24 -5.97 -2.94 7.07
CA VAL A 24 -5.98 -2.41 8.43
C VAL A 24 -7.14 -1.42 8.62
N HIS A 25 -7.34 -0.49 7.69
CA HIS A 25 -8.46 0.44 7.76
C HIS A 25 -9.82 -0.29 7.82
N ARG A 26 -10.00 -1.34 7.02
CA ARG A 26 -11.21 -2.18 7.06
C ARG A 26 -11.37 -2.92 8.39
N LEU A 27 -10.28 -3.41 8.99
CA LEU A 27 -10.33 -4.05 10.30
C LEU A 27 -10.74 -3.06 11.39
N TYR A 28 -10.24 -1.82 11.36
CA TYR A 28 -10.71 -0.76 12.26
C TYR A 28 -12.19 -0.44 12.08
N GLN A 29 -12.69 -0.38 10.84
CA GLN A 29 -14.13 -0.20 10.59
C GLN A 29 -14.95 -1.34 11.17
N LEU A 30 -14.51 -2.59 11.00
CA LEU A 30 -15.18 -3.77 11.57
C LEU A 30 -15.13 -3.76 13.10
N SER A 31 -14.01 -3.35 13.69
CA SER A 31 -13.83 -3.22 15.14
C SER A 31 -14.77 -2.16 15.71
N LYS A 32 -14.77 -0.95 15.14
CA LYS A 32 -15.68 0.15 15.54
C LYS A 32 -17.16 -0.21 15.40
N ALA A 33 -17.51 -1.05 14.42
CA ALA A 33 -18.87 -1.54 14.22
C ALA A 33 -19.24 -2.76 15.11
N GLY A 34 -18.34 -3.23 15.98
CA GLY A 34 -18.56 -4.43 16.82
C GLY A 34 -18.66 -5.74 16.02
N LYS A 35 -18.17 -5.75 14.78
CA LYS A 35 -18.29 -6.87 13.82
C LYS A 35 -17.00 -7.68 13.68
N LEU A 36 -15.90 -7.24 14.28
CA LEU A 36 -14.65 -7.98 14.29
C LEU A 36 -14.70 -9.08 15.36
N CYS A 37 -14.97 -10.31 14.93
CA CYS A 37 -15.21 -11.45 15.85
C CYS A 37 -13.94 -12.13 16.36
N VAL A 38 -12.76 -11.77 15.85
CA VAL A 38 -11.48 -12.42 16.17
C VAL A 38 -10.40 -11.34 16.33
N PRO A 39 -9.36 -11.57 17.15
CA PRO A 39 -8.27 -10.61 17.28
C PRO A 39 -7.58 -10.39 15.94
N ALA A 40 -7.12 -9.17 15.70
CA ALA A 40 -6.39 -8.82 14.50
C ALA A 40 -5.11 -8.04 14.84
N MET A 41 -4.02 -8.38 14.16
CA MET A 41 -2.73 -7.73 14.26
C MET A 41 -2.50 -6.85 13.04
N ASN A 42 -2.23 -5.57 13.31
CA ASN A 42 -1.76 -4.63 12.32
C ASN A 42 -0.24 -4.78 12.16
N VAL A 43 0.18 -5.49 11.11
CA VAL A 43 1.61 -5.62 10.80
C VAL A 43 2.10 -4.43 9.99
N ASN A 44 1.20 -3.80 9.22
CA ASN A 44 1.55 -2.66 8.38
C ASN A 44 2.28 -1.56 9.17
N ASP A 45 1.79 -1.20 10.35
CA ASP A 45 2.34 -0.08 11.13
C ASP A 45 3.64 -0.42 11.89
N SER A 46 4.15 -1.64 11.72
CA SER A 46 5.52 -1.94 12.12
C SER A 46 6.47 -1.09 11.28
N VAL A 47 7.44 -0.43 11.93
CA VAL A 47 8.40 0.46 11.24
C VAL A 47 9.10 -0.27 10.10
N THR A 48 9.53 -1.51 10.33
CA THR A 48 10.18 -2.38 9.34
C THR A 48 9.26 -2.85 8.22
N LYS A 49 7.95 -2.66 8.33
CA LYS A 49 6.99 -2.86 7.24
C LYS A 49 6.72 -1.51 6.59
N GLN A 50 6.02 -0.60 7.25
CA GLN A 50 5.58 0.64 6.61
C GLN A 50 6.73 1.51 6.08
N LYS A 51 7.82 1.69 6.83
CA LYS A 51 8.92 2.58 6.43
C LYS A 51 9.95 1.90 5.55
N PHE A 52 9.88 0.57 5.41
CA PHE A 52 10.78 -0.17 4.56
C PHE A 52 10.09 -0.71 3.32
N ASP A 53 9.11 -1.60 3.50
CA ASP A 53 8.36 -2.22 2.41
C ASP A 53 7.61 -1.19 1.57
N ASN A 54 6.69 -0.41 2.18
CA ASN A 54 5.86 0.52 1.41
C ASN A 54 6.71 1.61 0.71
N LEU A 55 7.87 1.97 1.29
CA LEU A 55 8.73 3.02 0.75
C LEU A 55 9.74 2.46 -0.27
N TYR A 56 10.61 1.54 0.14
CA TYR A 56 11.73 1.07 -0.68
C TYR A 56 11.32 -0.02 -1.65
N CYS A 57 10.41 -0.95 -1.31
CA CYS A 57 9.97 -1.95 -2.29
C CYS A 57 9.25 -1.28 -3.46
N CYS A 58 8.42 -0.26 -3.19
CA CYS A 58 7.77 0.52 -4.24
C CYS A 58 8.76 1.32 -5.09
N ARG A 59 9.82 1.86 -4.47
CA ARG A 59 10.90 2.56 -5.20
C ARG A 59 11.58 1.64 -6.23
N GLU A 60 11.84 0.39 -5.87
CA GLU A 60 12.47 -0.58 -6.78
C GLU A 60 11.48 -1.11 -7.83
N SER A 61 10.29 -1.54 -7.39
CA SER A 61 9.36 -2.28 -8.25
C SER A 61 8.60 -1.43 -9.26
N ILE A 62 8.38 -0.14 -8.99
CA ILE A 62 7.59 0.72 -9.90
C ILE A 62 8.24 0.85 -11.28
N LEU A 63 9.55 1.12 -11.31
CA LEU A 63 10.30 1.26 -12.56
C LEU A 63 10.45 -0.07 -13.26
N ASP A 64 10.67 -1.15 -12.51
CA ASP A 64 10.77 -2.50 -13.06
C ASP A 64 9.46 -2.90 -13.76
N GLY A 65 8.32 -2.75 -13.09
CA GLY A 65 7.01 -3.07 -13.66
C GLY A 65 6.66 -2.23 -14.89
N LEU A 66 6.91 -0.92 -14.83
CA LEU A 66 6.64 -0.03 -15.94
C LEU A 66 7.57 -0.28 -17.15
N LYS A 67 8.88 -0.49 -16.92
CA LYS A 67 9.83 -0.80 -17.99
C LYS A 67 9.51 -2.14 -18.66
N ARG A 68 9.26 -3.19 -17.88
CA ARG A 68 8.90 -4.52 -18.43
C ARG A 68 7.64 -4.51 -19.29
N THR A 69 6.71 -3.61 -19.01
CA THR A 69 5.42 -3.56 -19.71
C THR A 69 5.45 -2.65 -20.93
N THR A 70 6.29 -1.61 -20.92
CA THR A 70 6.21 -0.53 -21.92
C THR A 70 7.49 -0.30 -22.71
N ASP A 71 8.64 -0.77 -22.22
CA ASP A 71 9.98 -0.48 -22.74
C ASP A 71 10.25 1.02 -22.98
N MET A 72 9.51 1.90 -22.30
CA MET A 72 9.59 3.34 -22.50
C MET A 72 10.76 3.96 -21.74
N MET A 73 11.37 4.97 -22.36
CA MET A 73 12.30 5.88 -21.67
C MET A 73 11.52 6.82 -20.74
N PHE A 74 11.92 6.88 -19.47
CA PHE A 74 11.30 7.76 -18.46
C PHE A 74 11.98 9.14 -18.32
N GLY A 75 13.25 9.25 -18.69
CA GLY A 75 14.00 10.50 -18.63
C GLY A 75 13.35 11.61 -19.46
N GLY A 76 13.16 12.79 -18.86
CA GLY A 76 12.52 13.95 -19.47
C GLY A 76 11.00 13.88 -19.59
N LYS A 77 10.37 12.72 -19.33
CA LYS A 77 8.90 12.61 -19.37
C LYS A 77 8.26 13.25 -18.14
N GLN A 78 7.08 13.82 -18.36
CA GLN A 78 6.23 14.31 -17.29
C GLN A 78 5.40 13.15 -16.71
N VAL A 79 5.46 12.98 -15.39
CA VAL A 79 4.75 11.91 -14.69
C VAL A 79 3.99 12.51 -13.52
N VAL A 80 2.71 12.15 -13.37
CA VAL A 80 1.88 12.55 -12.23
C VAL A 80 1.76 11.36 -11.29
N VAL A 81 2.11 11.55 -10.02
CA VAL A 81 1.92 10.58 -8.94
C VAL A 81 0.79 11.06 -8.05
N CYS A 82 -0.27 10.26 -7.94
CA CYS A 82 -1.43 10.58 -7.12
C CYS A 82 -1.26 10.03 -5.70
N GLY A 83 -0.95 10.90 -4.74
CA GLY A 83 -0.68 10.59 -3.34
C GLY A 83 0.80 10.64 -2.99
N TYR A 84 1.11 11.10 -1.77
CA TYR A 84 2.47 11.26 -1.24
C TYR A 84 2.67 10.62 0.14
N GLY A 85 1.88 9.59 0.44
CA GLY A 85 2.17 8.63 1.51
C GLY A 85 3.45 7.82 1.24
N GLU A 86 3.74 6.80 2.05
CA GLU A 86 4.99 6.02 1.94
C GLU A 86 5.22 5.41 0.55
N VAL A 87 4.16 4.85 -0.05
CA VAL A 87 4.20 4.32 -1.43
C VAL A 87 4.48 5.44 -2.44
N GLY A 88 3.77 6.56 -2.33
CA GLY A 88 3.93 7.72 -3.21
C GLY A 88 5.35 8.30 -3.15
N LYS A 89 5.92 8.43 -1.94
CA LYS A 89 7.31 8.86 -1.74
C LYS A 89 8.30 7.93 -2.44
N GLY A 90 8.11 6.62 -2.32
CA GLY A 90 8.95 5.61 -2.98
C GLY A 90 8.90 5.75 -4.50
N CYS A 91 7.69 5.83 -5.05
CA CYS A 91 7.47 6.00 -6.48
C CYS A 91 8.06 7.30 -7.03
N CYS A 92 7.84 8.43 -6.34
CA CYS A 92 8.38 9.72 -6.72
C CYS A 92 9.91 9.72 -6.73
N ALA A 93 10.53 9.16 -5.69
CA ALA A 93 11.98 9.06 -5.59
C ALA A 93 12.58 8.26 -6.76
N ALA A 94 11.96 7.13 -7.13
CA ALA A 94 12.39 6.29 -8.24
C ALA A 94 12.29 7.02 -9.60
N LEU A 95 11.12 7.59 -9.89
CA LEU A 95 10.85 8.29 -11.15
C LEU A 95 11.75 9.53 -11.31
N LYS A 96 11.94 10.29 -10.23
CA LYS A 96 12.84 11.44 -10.22
C LYS A 96 14.30 11.02 -10.45
N ALA A 97 14.75 9.92 -9.85
CA ALA A 97 16.11 9.39 -10.07
C ALA A 97 16.34 8.92 -11.51
N MET A 98 15.27 8.51 -12.21
CA MET A 98 15.32 8.19 -13.65
C MET A 98 15.25 9.41 -14.58
N GLY A 99 15.23 10.63 -14.01
CA GLY A 99 15.20 11.87 -14.76
C GLY A 99 13.81 12.30 -15.25
N SER A 100 12.74 11.71 -14.74
CA SER A 100 11.38 12.19 -15.02
C SER A 100 11.08 13.50 -14.29
N ILE A 101 10.22 14.31 -14.88
CA ILE A 101 9.63 15.50 -14.26
C ILE A 101 8.39 15.03 -13.50
N VAL A 102 8.50 14.92 -12.18
CA VAL A 102 7.45 14.35 -11.32
C VAL A 102 6.58 15.45 -10.72
N TYR A 103 5.27 15.35 -10.95
CA TYR A 103 4.23 16.13 -10.30
C TYR A 103 3.51 15.24 -9.29
N VAL A 104 3.10 15.82 -8.16
CA VAL A 104 2.42 15.10 -7.09
C VAL A 104 1.07 15.76 -6.81
N THR A 105 0.04 14.95 -6.59
CA THR A 105 -1.23 15.44 -6.04
C THR A 105 -1.41 14.87 -4.64
N GLU A 106 -1.79 15.69 -3.68
CA GLU A 106 -2.14 15.26 -2.32
C GLU A 106 -3.40 15.97 -1.82
N ILE A 107 -4.15 15.26 -0.99
CA ILE A 107 -5.22 15.79 -0.16
C ILE A 107 -4.70 16.18 1.23
N ASP A 108 -3.59 15.59 1.69
CA ASP A 108 -2.95 15.88 2.98
C ASP A 108 -1.86 16.97 2.80
N PRO A 109 -2.03 18.19 3.37
CA PRO A 109 -1.14 19.33 3.17
C PRO A 109 0.24 19.17 3.84
#